data_AF-C1E7P3-F1
#
_entry.id   AF-C1E7P3-F1
#
_cell.length_a   1.000
_cell.length_b   1.000
_cell.length_c   1.000
_cell.angle_alpha   90.00
_cell.angle_beta   90.00
_cell.angle_gamma   90.00
#
_symmetry.space_group_name_H-M   'P 1'
#
loop_
_entity.id
_entity.type
_entity.pdbx_description
1 polymer ?
#
loop_
_entity_poly.entity_id
_entity_poly.type
_entity_poly.pdbx_seq_one_letter_code
_entity_poly.pdbx_strand_id
1 'polypeptide(L)'
;MAEVAAPSVEDWPVGDDFLLREAVEAGAALASIARGILPFSRAYSCQEVTDRWRALLYDPNVARPAARRMARHILDAQPTVSPASTAEDFRSAWTRSAAAERASLRGVDGPADAGAGPATPAGGSPSASAGGKRPRRSPSGGSGGDDLADRGTAGTAGARGDETPPAETDADETTPPPSFADAEAAVLAMDPRPARDQVDPVARKRSRTQLASALRKIRKLEASAQAATARAATAKNSLGVLQGHRATFQITRRETVLGRSTEDQKVDVDLAEEGNASKVSRQHAFIKLRWNGEFVLRNVGKRHVWINNVAVESGRRASLAPHSLIEVGGLRLMFLPNPTLVRASEPEPF
;
A
#
# COMPACT_ATOMS: atom_id res chain seq x y z
N MET A 1 -37.00 -33.35 -6.39
CA MET A 1 -35.97 -32.33 -6.14
C MET A 1 -36.62 -30.98 -6.43
N ALA A 2 -36.52 -30.01 -5.53
CA ALA A 2 -37.02 -28.66 -5.78
C ALA A 2 -35.89 -27.80 -6.33
N GLU A 3 -36.11 -27.24 -7.52
CA GLU A 3 -35.17 -26.33 -8.17
C GLU A 3 -35.31 -24.95 -7.51
N VAL A 4 -34.31 -24.55 -6.73
CA VAL A 4 -34.28 -23.22 -6.11
C VAL A 4 -33.83 -22.23 -7.18
N ALA A 5 -34.77 -21.42 -7.68
CA ALA A 5 -34.48 -20.37 -8.64
C ALA A 5 -33.42 -19.43 -8.08
N ALA A 6 -32.35 -19.18 -8.85
CA ALA A 6 -31.32 -18.24 -8.46
C ALA A 6 -31.92 -16.82 -8.34
N PRO A 7 -31.72 -16.10 -7.22
CA PRO A 7 -32.24 -14.75 -7.07
C PRO A 7 -31.58 -13.82 -8.09
N SER A 8 -32.37 -12.97 -8.73
CA SER A 8 -31.89 -12.10 -9.79
C SER A 8 -30.98 -10.99 -9.24
N VAL A 9 -30.18 -10.40 -10.11
CA VAL A 9 -29.31 -9.25 -9.75
C VAL A 9 -30.13 -8.07 -9.23
N GLU A 10 -31.41 -7.97 -9.60
CA GLU A 10 -32.31 -6.86 -9.30
C GLU A 10 -33.01 -6.99 -7.94
N ASP A 11 -33.07 -8.20 -7.36
CA ASP A 11 -33.74 -8.49 -6.08
C ASP A 11 -33.02 -7.94 -4.82
N TRP A 12 -31.81 -7.43 -4.97
CA TRP A 12 -31.02 -6.83 -3.88
C TRP A 12 -30.69 -5.37 -4.19
N PRO A 13 -31.05 -4.43 -3.29
CA PRO A 13 -30.68 -3.01 -3.42
C PRO A 13 -29.17 -2.77 -3.37
N VAL A 14 -28.70 -1.75 -4.08
CA VAL A 14 -27.28 -1.36 -4.09
C VAL A 14 -26.77 -0.94 -2.72
N GLY A 15 -27.64 -0.31 -1.91
CA GLY A 15 -27.32 0.05 -0.53
C GLY A 15 -27.09 -1.19 0.34
N ASP A 16 -27.90 -2.23 0.18
CA ASP A 16 -27.73 -3.49 0.91
C ASP A 16 -26.45 -4.23 0.46
N ASP A 17 -26.20 -4.31 -0.86
CA ASP A 17 -24.94 -4.88 -1.40
C ASP A 17 -23.70 -4.14 -0.84
N PHE A 18 -23.75 -2.80 -0.79
CA PHE A 18 -22.68 -1.96 -0.26
C PHE A 18 -22.47 -2.16 1.25
N LEU A 19 -23.55 -2.16 2.04
CA LEU A 19 -23.51 -2.42 3.48
C LEU A 19 -22.97 -3.81 3.79
N LEU A 20 -23.39 -4.83 3.03
CA LEU A 20 -22.89 -6.21 3.18
C LEU A 20 -21.38 -6.26 2.92
N ARG A 21 -20.91 -5.67 1.81
CA ARG A 21 -19.48 -5.63 1.48
C ARG A 21 -18.66 -4.94 2.58
N GLU A 22 -19.02 -3.72 2.97
CA GLU A 22 -18.31 -2.95 4.00
C GLU A 22 -18.28 -3.68 5.35
N ALA A 23 -19.38 -4.31 5.75
CA ALA A 23 -19.43 -5.05 7.01
C ALA A 23 -18.56 -6.31 7.01
N VAL A 24 -18.53 -7.06 5.90
CA VAL A 24 -17.67 -8.25 5.77
C VAL A 24 -16.20 -7.85 5.66
N GLU A 25 -15.88 -6.77 4.94
CA GLU A 25 -14.52 -6.18 4.91
C GLU A 25 -14.07 -5.69 6.29
N ALA A 26 -14.99 -5.15 7.10
CA ALA A 26 -14.76 -4.80 8.51
C ALA A 26 -14.71 -6.01 9.46
N GLY A 27 -14.85 -7.25 8.96
CA GLY A 27 -14.73 -8.48 9.73
C GLY A 27 -16.00 -8.94 10.47
N ALA A 28 -17.17 -8.38 10.14
CA ALA A 28 -18.43 -8.83 10.72
C ALA A 28 -18.84 -10.21 10.19
N ALA A 29 -19.20 -11.13 11.09
CA ALA A 29 -19.69 -12.45 10.70
C ALA A 29 -21.08 -12.37 10.04
N LEU A 30 -21.30 -13.14 8.96
CA LEU A 30 -22.57 -13.17 8.20
C LEU A 30 -23.80 -13.45 9.10
N ALA A 31 -23.66 -14.36 10.07
CA ALA A 31 -24.71 -14.65 11.04
C ALA A 31 -25.02 -13.50 12.01
N SER A 32 -24.08 -12.58 12.23
CA SER A 32 -24.29 -11.37 13.03
C SER A 32 -24.89 -10.25 12.19
N ILE A 33 -24.50 -10.15 10.91
CA ILE A 33 -25.13 -9.27 9.92
C ILE A 33 -26.62 -9.60 9.77
N ALA A 34 -26.97 -10.87 9.55
CA ALA A 34 -28.34 -11.34 9.43
C ALA A 34 -29.19 -11.21 10.72
N ARG A 35 -28.56 -10.94 11.87
CA ARG A 35 -29.25 -10.64 13.15
C ARG A 35 -29.55 -9.14 13.34
N GLY A 36 -29.34 -8.31 12.32
CA GLY A 36 -29.74 -6.90 12.32
C GLY A 36 -28.68 -5.93 12.84
N ILE A 37 -27.39 -6.26 12.73
CA ILE A 37 -26.31 -5.27 12.98
C ILE A 37 -26.29 -4.18 11.90
N LEU A 38 -26.76 -4.49 10.68
CA LEU A 38 -26.84 -3.54 9.57
C LEU A 38 -28.29 -3.09 9.33
N PRO A 39 -28.52 -1.80 9.01
CA PRO A 39 -29.83 -1.28 8.63
C PRO A 39 -30.14 -1.60 7.16
N PHE A 40 -30.29 -2.89 6.84
CA PHE A 40 -30.74 -3.33 5.52
C PHE A 40 -32.17 -2.85 5.22
N SER A 41 -32.48 -2.70 3.92
CA SER A 41 -33.82 -2.30 3.44
C SER A 41 -34.95 -3.25 3.88
N ARG A 42 -34.62 -4.52 4.10
CA ARG A 42 -35.49 -5.57 4.64
C ARG A 42 -34.70 -6.52 5.53
N ALA A 43 -35.40 -7.27 6.39
CA ALA A 43 -34.78 -8.37 7.12
C ALA A 43 -34.43 -9.51 6.15
N TYR A 44 -33.19 -9.98 6.23
CA TYR A 44 -32.70 -11.14 5.48
C TYR A 44 -32.29 -12.26 6.45
N SER A 45 -32.59 -13.50 6.08
CA SER A 45 -32.08 -14.68 6.79
C SER A 45 -30.56 -14.84 6.61
N CYS A 46 -29.94 -15.60 7.51
CA CYS A 46 -28.51 -15.94 7.43
C CYS A 46 -28.16 -16.64 6.11
N GLN A 47 -29.08 -17.46 5.57
CA GLN A 47 -28.90 -18.13 4.29
C GLN A 47 -28.91 -17.13 3.14
N GLU A 48 -29.90 -16.25 3.04
CA GLU A 48 -29.97 -15.22 1.98
C GLU A 48 -28.74 -14.30 1.98
N VAL A 49 -28.27 -13.87 3.16
CA VAL A 49 -27.04 -13.07 3.28
C VAL A 49 -25.80 -13.85 2.83
N THR A 50 -25.72 -15.15 3.15
CA THR A 50 -24.59 -16.01 2.75
C THR A 50 -24.60 -16.29 1.25
N ASP A 51 -25.76 -16.59 0.68
CA ASP A 51 -25.91 -16.91 -0.73
C ASP A 51 -25.72 -15.65 -1.60
N ARG A 52 -26.17 -14.46 -1.13
CA ARG A 52 -25.84 -13.19 -1.77
C ARG A 52 -24.35 -12.89 -1.71
N TRP A 53 -23.70 -13.05 -0.55
CA TRP A 53 -22.25 -12.84 -0.43
C TRP A 53 -21.46 -13.74 -1.39
N ARG A 54 -21.85 -15.02 -1.51
CA ARG A 54 -21.27 -15.94 -2.49
C ARG A 54 -21.52 -15.49 -3.93
N ALA A 55 -22.73 -15.04 -4.28
CA ALA A 55 -23.04 -14.56 -5.63
C ALA A 55 -22.23 -13.30 -6.00
N LEU A 56 -22.00 -12.38 -5.05
CA LEU A 56 -21.18 -11.19 -5.24
C LEU A 56 -19.69 -11.50 -5.49
N LEU A 57 -19.20 -12.67 -5.04
CA LEU A 57 -17.84 -13.13 -5.29
C LEU A 57 -17.74 -14.03 -6.53
N TYR A 58 -18.53 -15.11 -6.58
CA TYR A 58 -18.32 -16.23 -7.49
C TYR A 58 -19.17 -16.22 -8.76
N ASP A 59 -20.34 -15.59 -8.78
CA ASP A 59 -21.19 -15.57 -9.98
C ASP A 59 -20.78 -14.39 -10.88
N PRO A 60 -20.21 -14.64 -12.08
CA PRO A 60 -19.76 -13.57 -12.97
C PRO A 60 -20.91 -12.69 -13.48
N ASN A 61 -22.15 -13.20 -13.49
CA ASN A 61 -23.34 -12.48 -13.90
C ASN A 61 -23.89 -11.57 -12.80
N VAL A 62 -23.60 -11.86 -11.53
CA VAL A 62 -24.01 -11.03 -10.37
C VAL A 62 -22.88 -10.08 -9.94
N ALA A 63 -21.67 -10.61 -9.77
CA ALA A 63 -20.49 -9.86 -9.30
C ALA A 63 -20.17 -8.64 -10.18
N ARG A 64 -20.08 -8.81 -11.51
CA ARG A 64 -19.69 -7.72 -12.43
C ARG A 64 -20.74 -6.60 -12.50
N PRO A 65 -22.06 -6.84 -12.62
CA PRO A 65 -23.06 -5.78 -12.52
C PRO A 65 -23.18 -5.16 -11.13
N ALA A 66 -23.14 -5.95 -10.05
CA ALA A 66 -23.22 -5.44 -8.69
C ALA A 66 -22.03 -4.54 -8.33
N ALA A 67 -20.80 -4.92 -8.68
CA ALA A 67 -19.61 -4.09 -8.49
C ALA A 67 -19.72 -2.74 -9.21
N ARG A 68 -20.21 -2.72 -10.46
CA ARG A 68 -20.45 -1.46 -11.20
C ARG A 68 -21.55 -0.60 -10.56
N ARG A 69 -22.63 -1.22 -10.07
CA ARG A 69 -23.70 -0.54 -9.33
C ARG A 69 -23.18 0.08 -8.03
N MET A 70 -22.42 -0.68 -7.22
CA MET A 70 -21.81 -0.20 -5.97
C MET A 70 -20.80 0.94 -6.23
N ALA A 71 -19.90 0.78 -7.20
CA ALA A 71 -18.92 1.82 -7.55
C ALA A 71 -19.60 3.14 -7.94
N ARG A 72 -20.69 3.08 -8.70
CA ARG A 72 -21.50 4.25 -9.03
C ARG A 72 -22.21 4.84 -7.82
N HIS A 73 -22.78 4.00 -6.95
CA HIS A 73 -23.45 4.45 -5.72
C HIS A 73 -22.49 5.17 -4.76
N ILE A 74 -21.24 4.72 -4.65
CA ILE A 74 -20.19 5.40 -3.87
C ILE A 74 -19.93 6.81 -4.40
N LEU A 75 -19.85 6.98 -5.72
CA LEU A 75 -19.64 8.28 -6.37
C LEU A 75 -20.85 9.21 -6.24
N ASP A 76 -22.06 8.67 -6.46
CA ASP A 76 -23.31 9.45 -6.53
C ASP A 76 -23.84 9.83 -5.13
N ALA A 77 -23.71 8.95 -4.12
CA ALA A 77 -24.36 9.12 -2.80
C ALA A 77 -23.39 9.35 -1.62
N GLN A 78 -22.09 9.11 -1.79
CA GLN A 78 -21.07 9.14 -0.72
C GLN A 78 -21.54 8.56 0.63
N PRO A 79 -22.04 7.30 0.66
CA PRO A 79 -22.62 6.72 1.87
C PRO A 79 -21.57 6.55 2.97
N THR A 80 -21.74 7.27 4.08
CA THR A 80 -20.92 7.11 5.28
C THR A 80 -21.42 5.93 6.10
N VAL A 81 -20.79 4.76 5.96
CA VAL A 81 -20.87 3.72 6.98
C VAL A 81 -20.13 4.20 8.23
N SER A 82 -20.86 4.48 9.30
CA SER A 82 -20.26 4.57 10.64
C SER A 82 -19.53 3.25 10.90
N PRO A 83 -18.24 3.25 11.29
CA PRO A 83 -17.55 2.01 11.57
C PRO A 83 -18.31 1.27 12.68
N ALA A 84 -18.71 0.03 12.39
CA ALA A 84 -19.46 -0.77 13.35
C ALA A 84 -18.67 -0.84 14.67
N SER A 85 -19.36 -0.68 15.80
CA SER A 85 -18.78 -0.74 17.14
C SER A 85 -18.38 -2.17 17.49
N THR A 86 -17.26 -2.63 16.89
CA THR A 86 -16.81 -4.03 16.91
C THR A 86 -16.05 -4.35 18.19
N ALA A 87 -16.67 -4.10 19.36
CA ALA A 87 -16.18 -4.61 20.64
C ALA A 87 -17.23 -4.57 21.76
N GLU A 88 -17.76 -3.38 22.08
CA GLU A 88 -18.43 -3.15 23.37
C GLU A 88 -19.95 -3.28 23.29
N ASP A 89 -20.57 -2.78 22.22
CA ASP A 89 -22.02 -2.88 22.04
C ASP A 89 -22.47 -4.33 21.81
N PHE A 90 -21.71 -5.11 21.04
CA PHE A 90 -21.99 -6.53 20.84
C PHE A 90 -21.87 -7.33 22.15
N ARG A 91 -20.82 -7.11 22.96
CA ARG A 91 -20.67 -7.76 24.28
C ARG A 91 -21.85 -7.42 25.20
N SER A 92 -22.27 -6.16 25.19
CA SER A 92 -23.38 -5.66 26.00
C SER A 92 -24.75 -6.17 25.52
N ALA A 93 -24.94 -6.33 24.22
CA ALA A 93 -26.15 -6.93 23.65
C ALA A 93 -26.22 -8.44 23.94
N TRP A 94 -25.10 -9.15 23.80
CA TRP A 94 -25.00 -10.58 24.09
C TRP A 94 -25.30 -10.88 25.56
N THR A 95 -24.72 -10.13 26.51
CA THR A 95 -24.99 -10.33 27.95
C THR A 95 -26.45 -10.02 28.30
N ARG A 96 -27.07 -9.00 27.70
CA ARG A 96 -28.51 -8.73 27.85
C ARG A 96 -29.37 -9.87 27.32
N SER A 97 -29.07 -10.40 26.14
CA SER A 97 -29.82 -11.53 25.55
C SER A 97 -29.67 -12.80 26.39
N ALA A 98 -28.45 -13.15 26.80
CA ALA A 98 -28.19 -14.32 27.64
C ALA A 98 -28.77 -14.17 29.06
N ALA A 99 -28.88 -12.95 29.59
CA ALA A 99 -29.56 -12.68 30.85
C ALA A 99 -31.08 -12.81 30.72
N ALA A 100 -31.67 -12.33 29.61
CA ALA A 100 -33.10 -12.48 29.32
C ALA A 100 -33.50 -13.96 29.13
N GLU A 101 -32.68 -14.73 28.42
CA GLU A 101 -32.86 -16.17 28.23
C GLU A 101 -32.76 -16.94 29.56
N ARG A 102 -31.76 -16.61 30.40
CA ARG A 102 -31.65 -17.16 31.77
C ARG A 102 -32.78 -16.74 32.70
N ALA A 103 -33.34 -15.55 32.53
CA ALA A 103 -34.52 -15.10 33.28
C ALA A 103 -35.78 -15.84 32.82
N SER A 104 -35.95 -16.05 31.51
CA SER A 104 -37.04 -16.86 30.94
C SER A 104 -37.01 -18.30 31.46
N LEU A 105 -35.82 -18.90 31.63
CA LEU A 105 -35.63 -20.23 32.21
C LEU A 105 -35.81 -20.30 33.73
N ARG A 106 -35.92 -19.15 34.42
CA ARG A 106 -36.25 -19.06 35.87
C ARG A 106 -37.72 -18.70 36.14
N GLY A 107 -38.55 -18.59 35.09
CA GLY A 107 -39.94 -18.13 35.18
C GLY A 107 -40.97 -19.11 35.75
N VAL A 108 -40.56 -20.28 36.26
CA VAL A 108 -41.43 -21.29 36.87
C VAL A 108 -40.83 -21.77 38.18
N ASP A 109 -41.09 -21.04 39.27
CA ASP A 109 -41.83 -21.55 40.43
C ASP A 109 -41.94 -20.52 41.57
N GLY A 110 -43.01 -20.64 42.35
CA GLY A 110 -43.34 -19.77 43.49
C GLY A 110 -42.55 -20.06 44.77
N PRO A 111 -42.79 -19.28 45.85
CA PRO A 111 -41.75 -18.99 46.85
C PRO A 111 -41.66 -20.00 48.01
N ALA A 112 -40.45 -20.13 48.56
CA ALA A 112 -40.18 -20.63 49.90
C ALA A 112 -39.13 -19.75 50.59
N ASP A 113 -39.27 -19.59 51.91
CA ASP A 113 -38.62 -18.57 52.75
C ASP A 113 -37.34 -19.07 53.45
N ALA A 114 -36.66 -18.16 54.16
CA ALA A 114 -35.66 -18.35 55.21
C ALA A 114 -34.16 -18.53 54.83
N GLY A 115 -33.47 -17.39 54.74
CA GLY A 115 -32.51 -17.02 55.81
C GLY A 115 -31.01 -17.38 55.67
N ALA A 116 -30.17 -16.35 55.45
CA ALA A 116 -28.84 -16.19 56.07
C ALA A 116 -28.30 -14.76 55.84
N GLY A 117 -27.67 -14.15 56.85
CA GLY A 117 -27.15 -12.77 56.80
C GLY A 117 -25.77 -12.62 56.13
N PRO A 118 -25.25 -11.38 56.01
CA PRO A 118 -24.05 -11.06 55.26
C PRO A 118 -22.74 -11.27 56.06
N ALA A 119 -21.65 -11.61 55.37
CA ALA A 119 -20.31 -11.70 55.95
C ALA A 119 -19.23 -11.08 55.04
N THR A 120 -18.64 -9.99 55.50
CA THR A 120 -17.27 -9.56 55.19
C THR A 120 -16.44 -9.85 56.46
N PRO A 121 -15.14 -10.20 56.39
CA PRO A 121 -14.12 -9.14 56.34
C PRO A 121 -12.75 -9.48 55.68
N ALA A 122 -11.99 -8.40 55.44
CA ALA A 122 -10.52 -8.22 55.59
C ALA A 122 -9.49 -9.31 55.18
N GLY A 123 -8.59 -8.92 54.25
CA GLY A 123 -7.23 -8.46 54.57
C GLY A 123 -6.14 -9.46 54.99
N GLY A 124 -4.98 -9.42 54.30
CA GLY A 124 -3.73 -10.04 54.77
C GLY A 124 -2.60 -10.13 53.75
N SER A 125 -1.53 -9.34 53.93
CA SER A 125 -0.22 -9.54 53.27
C SER A 125 0.67 -10.47 54.11
N PRO A 126 1.67 -11.14 53.51
CA PRO A 126 3.07 -10.70 53.64
C PRO A 126 3.82 -10.72 52.29
N SER A 127 4.84 -9.89 51.97
CA SER A 127 6.04 -9.38 52.67
C SER A 127 7.29 -10.28 52.54
N ALA A 128 8.43 -9.63 52.24
CA ALA A 128 9.82 -10.15 52.17
C ALA A 128 10.12 -11.22 51.09
N SER A 129 11.32 -11.34 50.49
CA SER A 129 12.50 -10.47 50.30
C SER A 129 13.36 -11.10 49.15
N ALA A 130 14.50 -10.63 48.64
CA ALA A 130 15.43 -9.53 48.96
C ALA A 130 16.24 -9.14 47.68
N GLY A 131 17.38 -8.45 47.82
CA GLY A 131 18.56 -8.73 46.97
C GLY A 131 18.69 -8.01 45.62
N GLY A 132 18.81 -6.68 45.62
CA GLY A 132 19.29 -5.96 44.44
C GLY A 132 20.81 -6.03 44.25
N LYS A 133 21.28 -5.79 43.01
CA LYS A 133 22.44 -4.92 42.70
C LYS A 133 22.59 -4.73 41.18
N ARG A 134 22.54 -3.46 40.74
CA ARG A 134 23.28 -3.01 39.55
C ARG A 134 24.67 -2.56 40.01
N PRO A 135 25.64 -2.39 39.11
CA PRO A 135 25.80 -1.02 38.59
C PRO A 135 26.04 -0.92 37.07
N ARG A 136 26.14 0.34 36.62
CA ARG A 136 26.55 0.82 35.29
C ARG A 136 28.12 0.76 35.23
N ARG A 137 28.89 1.12 34.18
CA ARG A 137 28.68 2.06 33.06
C ARG A 137 29.85 1.98 32.03
N SER A 138 29.56 1.76 30.75
CA SER A 138 30.21 2.35 29.56
C SER A 138 31.78 2.30 29.43
N PRO A 139 32.47 3.05 28.52
CA PRO A 139 32.96 2.43 27.28
C PRO A 139 34.46 2.66 26.98
N SER A 140 35.01 1.94 25.99
CA SER A 140 36.28 2.29 25.33
C SER A 140 36.26 1.91 23.85
N GLY A 141 36.98 2.67 23.02
CA GLY A 141 37.20 2.37 21.60
C GLY A 141 38.68 2.10 21.31
N GLY A 142 38.98 1.71 20.07
CA GLY A 142 40.36 1.49 19.61
C GLY A 142 40.40 0.91 18.20
N SER A 143 41.17 1.54 17.30
CA SER A 143 41.33 1.17 15.90
C SER A 143 42.32 0.01 15.68
N GLY A 144 42.32 -0.57 14.48
CA GLY A 144 43.46 -1.34 13.96
C GLY A 144 43.11 -2.16 12.71
N GLY A 145 43.88 -1.98 11.62
CA GLY A 145 43.96 -2.98 10.53
C GLY A 145 44.91 -4.14 10.93
N ASP A 146 45.41 -4.97 10.03
CA ASP A 146 45.62 -4.77 8.59
C ASP A 146 45.41 -6.06 7.76
N ASP A 147 45.67 -5.94 6.46
CA ASP A 147 45.61 -6.96 5.41
C ASP A 147 46.28 -8.31 5.72
N LEU A 148 45.76 -9.37 5.07
CA LEU A 148 46.64 -10.37 4.43
C LEU A 148 45.97 -10.88 3.14
N ALA A 149 46.72 -10.86 2.04
CA ALA A 149 46.29 -11.36 0.74
C ALA A 149 46.71 -12.82 0.53
N ASP A 150 45.94 -13.58 -0.27
CA ASP A 150 46.50 -14.73 -0.99
C ASP A 150 45.88 -14.89 -2.39
N ARG A 151 46.66 -15.44 -3.32
CA ARG A 151 46.35 -15.62 -4.74
C ARG A 151 45.86 -17.04 -5.01
N GLY A 152 44.83 -17.16 -5.84
CA GLY A 152 44.16 -18.42 -6.12
C GLY A 152 44.95 -19.48 -6.88
N THR A 153 44.24 -20.58 -7.16
CA THR A 153 44.58 -21.52 -8.24
C THR A 153 43.29 -22.14 -8.81
N ALA A 154 43.42 -22.77 -9.97
CA ALA A 154 42.31 -23.03 -10.87
C ALA A 154 41.50 -24.31 -10.58
N GLY A 155 40.23 -24.27 -10.99
CA GLY A 155 39.75 -25.24 -11.99
C GLY A 155 39.02 -26.50 -11.52
N THR A 156 37.70 -26.51 -11.70
CA THR A 156 37.00 -27.67 -12.30
C THR A 156 35.71 -27.21 -12.98
N ALA A 157 35.41 -27.79 -14.16
CA ALA A 157 34.22 -27.46 -14.92
C ALA A 157 33.01 -28.31 -14.49
N GLY A 158 31.81 -27.72 -14.53
CA GLY A 158 30.54 -28.39 -14.26
C GLY A 158 29.44 -27.81 -15.15
N ALA A 159 28.73 -28.68 -15.85
CA ALA A 159 27.83 -28.39 -16.97
C ALA A 159 26.85 -27.21 -16.79
N ARG A 160 26.66 -26.44 -17.87
CA ARG A 160 25.56 -25.46 -18.00
C ARG A 160 24.28 -26.20 -18.40
N GLY A 161 23.23 -26.10 -17.59
CA GLY A 161 21.86 -26.23 -18.06
C GLY A 161 21.40 -24.87 -18.59
N ASP A 162 21.02 -24.81 -19.86
CA ASP A 162 20.52 -23.60 -20.51
C ASP A 162 18.99 -23.56 -20.40
N GLU A 163 18.49 -23.15 -19.23
CA GLU A 163 17.08 -22.80 -19.06
C GLU A 163 16.90 -21.33 -19.42
N THR A 164 16.65 -21.07 -20.70
CA THR A 164 16.17 -19.77 -21.19
C THR A 164 14.88 -19.42 -20.45
N PRO A 165 14.81 -18.32 -19.67
CA PRO A 165 13.55 -17.92 -19.07
C PRO A 165 12.54 -17.63 -20.19
N PRO A 166 11.29 -18.13 -20.09
CA PRO A 166 10.28 -17.85 -21.10
C PRO A 166 10.08 -16.33 -21.20
N ALA A 167 9.94 -15.82 -22.43
CA ALA A 167 9.70 -14.41 -22.65
C ALA A 167 8.46 -13.97 -21.87
N GLU A 168 8.64 -13.02 -20.95
CA GLU A 168 7.54 -12.31 -20.30
C GLU A 168 6.81 -11.53 -21.40
N THR A 169 5.73 -12.11 -21.93
CA THR A 169 4.82 -11.39 -22.80
C THR A 169 4.17 -10.31 -21.95
N ASP A 170 4.49 -9.04 -22.22
CA ASP A 170 3.87 -7.87 -21.59
C ASP A 170 2.35 -8.07 -21.56
N ALA A 171 1.81 -8.26 -20.35
CA ALA A 171 0.39 -8.53 -20.17
C ALA A 171 -0.39 -7.28 -20.59
N ASP A 172 -1.14 -7.40 -21.68
CA ASP A 172 -1.89 -6.31 -22.32
C ASP A 172 -2.73 -5.56 -21.28
N GLU A 173 -2.62 -4.22 -21.27
CA GLU A 173 -3.33 -3.31 -20.36
C GLU A 173 -4.87 -3.39 -20.52
N THR A 174 -5.35 -4.07 -21.56
CA THR A 174 -6.76 -4.42 -21.77
C THR A 174 -7.23 -5.71 -21.11
N THR A 175 -6.33 -6.53 -20.55
CA THR A 175 -6.70 -7.80 -19.90
C THR A 175 -7.50 -7.51 -18.62
N PRO A 176 -8.80 -7.85 -18.54
CA PRO A 176 -9.56 -7.62 -17.32
C PRO A 176 -8.96 -8.47 -16.18
N PRO A 177 -8.95 -7.99 -14.92
CA PRO A 177 -8.48 -8.79 -13.81
C PRO A 177 -9.26 -10.12 -13.72
N PRO A 178 -8.60 -11.21 -13.30
CA PRO A 178 -9.24 -12.53 -13.19
C PRO A 178 -10.49 -12.45 -12.30
N SER A 179 -11.47 -13.33 -12.53
CA SER A 179 -12.61 -13.40 -11.63
C SER A 179 -12.15 -13.82 -10.23
N PHE A 180 -12.94 -13.53 -9.20
CA PHE A 180 -12.60 -13.97 -7.85
C PHE A 180 -12.47 -15.49 -7.77
N ALA A 181 -13.28 -16.24 -8.52
CA ALA A 181 -13.18 -17.70 -8.61
C ALA A 181 -11.83 -18.15 -9.20
N ASP A 182 -11.37 -17.52 -10.29
CA ASP A 182 -10.07 -17.85 -10.91
C ASP A 182 -8.90 -17.47 -9.99
N ALA A 183 -9.00 -16.32 -9.33
CA ALA A 183 -8.00 -15.82 -8.39
C ALA A 183 -7.92 -16.70 -7.13
N GLU A 184 -9.07 -17.12 -6.57
CA GLU A 184 -9.11 -18.05 -5.44
C GLU A 184 -8.57 -19.43 -5.85
N ALA A 185 -8.97 -19.96 -7.00
CA ALA A 185 -8.45 -21.24 -7.50
C ALA A 185 -6.92 -21.20 -7.69
N ALA A 186 -6.38 -20.11 -8.24
CA ALA A 186 -4.93 -19.91 -8.33
C ALA A 186 -4.25 -19.79 -6.96
N VAL A 187 -4.90 -19.17 -5.96
CA VAL A 187 -4.37 -19.06 -4.60
C VAL A 187 -4.42 -20.39 -3.84
N LEU A 188 -5.48 -21.17 -4.01
CA LEU A 188 -5.64 -22.50 -3.40
C LEU A 188 -4.77 -23.57 -4.08
N ALA A 189 -4.38 -23.36 -5.35
CA ALA A 189 -3.44 -24.20 -6.07
C ALA A 189 -1.96 -23.91 -5.71
N MET A 190 -1.65 -22.80 -5.03
CA MET A 190 -0.29 -22.55 -4.53
C MET A 190 0.03 -23.45 -3.33
N ASP A 191 1.26 -23.98 -3.30
CA ASP A 191 1.76 -24.72 -2.15
C ASP A 191 1.61 -23.89 -0.85
N PRO A 192 1.06 -24.48 0.24
CA PRO A 192 0.87 -23.76 1.49
C PRO A 192 2.23 -23.31 2.04
N ARG A 193 2.34 -22.02 2.38
CA ARG A 193 3.59 -21.47 2.91
C ARG A 193 3.98 -22.22 4.19
N PRO A 194 5.18 -22.82 4.26
CA PRO A 194 5.60 -23.57 5.44
C PRO A 194 5.62 -22.67 6.68
N ALA A 195 5.13 -23.21 7.80
CA ALA A 195 5.21 -22.56 9.10
C ALA A 195 6.67 -22.25 9.46
N ARG A 196 6.90 -21.27 10.33
CA ARG A 196 8.25 -20.79 10.67
C ARG A 196 9.20 -21.91 11.11
N ASP A 197 8.67 -22.93 11.76
CA ASP A 197 9.40 -24.07 12.33
C ASP A 197 9.54 -25.25 11.34
N GLN A 198 8.81 -25.24 10.23
CA GLN A 198 8.92 -26.19 9.12
C GLN A 198 10.00 -25.81 8.10
N VAL A 199 10.48 -24.56 8.13
CA VAL A 199 11.53 -24.08 7.21
C VAL A 199 12.90 -24.46 7.76
N ASP A 200 13.69 -25.25 7.00
CA ASP A 200 15.09 -25.54 7.32
C ASP A 200 15.86 -24.23 7.64
N PRO A 201 16.41 -24.08 8.86
CA PRO A 201 17.15 -22.87 9.25
C PRO A 201 18.37 -22.62 8.37
N VAL A 202 18.97 -23.67 7.79
CA VAL A 202 20.14 -23.55 6.90
C VAL A 202 19.73 -23.05 5.52
N ALA A 203 18.65 -23.56 4.92
CA ALA A 203 18.04 -23.02 3.70
C ALA A 203 17.60 -21.57 3.91
N ARG A 204 16.89 -21.26 5.01
CA ARG A 204 16.48 -19.89 5.36
C ARG A 204 17.67 -18.93 5.49
N LYS A 205 18.78 -19.39 6.09
CA LYS A 205 20.02 -18.60 6.20
C LYS A 205 20.65 -18.37 4.82
N ARG A 206 20.71 -19.40 3.97
CA ARG A 206 21.17 -19.30 2.57
C ARG A 206 20.33 -18.32 1.75
N SER A 207 19.00 -18.40 1.79
CA SER A 207 18.11 -17.46 1.11
C SER A 207 18.31 -16.02 1.59
N ARG A 208 18.50 -15.80 2.90
CA ARG A 208 18.80 -14.47 3.45
C ARG A 208 20.17 -13.93 2.99
N THR A 209 21.20 -14.76 2.89
CA THR A 209 22.52 -14.31 2.40
C THR A 209 22.51 -14.04 0.90
N GLN A 210 21.75 -14.82 0.12
CA GLN A 210 21.48 -14.57 -1.31
C GLN A 210 20.70 -13.27 -1.54
N LEU A 211 19.62 -13.03 -0.79
CA LEU A 211 18.90 -11.76 -0.84
C LEU A 211 19.81 -10.59 -0.47
N ALA A 212 20.65 -10.74 0.57
CA ALA A 212 21.59 -9.70 0.98
C ALA A 212 22.68 -9.43 -0.08
N SER A 213 23.16 -10.44 -0.81
CA SER A 213 24.12 -10.24 -1.91
C SER A 213 23.44 -9.64 -3.15
N ALA A 214 22.21 -10.06 -3.47
CA ALA A 214 21.40 -9.48 -4.54
C ALA A 214 21.11 -7.99 -4.28
N LEU A 215 20.67 -7.62 -3.08
CA LEU A 215 20.44 -6.22 -2.69
C LEU A 215 21.72 -5.37 -2.75
N ARG A 216 22.89 -5.93 -2.38
CA ARG A 216 24.18 -5.25 -2.58
C ARG A 216 24.51 -5.08 -4.07
N LYS A 217 24.23 -6.08 -4.90
CA LYS A 217 24.42 -6.01 -6.37
C LYS A 217 23.51 -4.94 -6.98
N ILE A 218 22.23 -4.90 -6.61
CA ILE A 218 21.26 -3.90 -7.06
C ILE A 218 21.75 -2.50 -6.69
N ARG A 219 22.09 -2.23 -5.43
CA ARG A 219 22.63 -0.91 -5.00
C ARG A 219 23.91 -0.50 -5.74
N LYS A 220 24.80 -1.46 -6.04
CA LYS A 220 26.02 -1.18 -6.83
C LYS A 220 25.68 -0.83 -8.29
N LEU A 221 24.73 -1.54 -8.89
CA LEU A 221 24.25 -1.27 -10.25
C LEU A 221 23.54 0.09 -10.31
N GLU A 222 22.65 0.36 -9.37
CA GLU A 222 21.94 1.64 -9.19
C GLU A 222 22.92 2.82 -9.08
N ALA A 223 23.90 2.74 -8.17
CA ALA A 223 24.94 3.75 -8.03
C ALA A 223 25.80 3.91 -9.31
N SER A 224 26.07 2.81 -10.04
CA SER A 224 26.81 2.88 -11.30
C SER A 224 26.00 3.52 -12.43
N ALA A 225 24.69 3.29 -12.47
CA ALA A 225 23.77 3.91 -13.43
C ALA A 225 23.59 5.40 -13.13
N GLN A 226 23.38 5.77 -11.86
CA GLN A 226 23.38 7.16 -11.40
C GLN A 226 24.67 7.88 -11.78
N ALA A 227 25.84 7.27 -11.56
CA ALA A 227 27.13 7.85 -11.93
C ALA A 227 27.33 7.95 -13.47
N ALA A 228 26.77 7.02 -14.25
CA ALA A 228 26.77 7.13 -15.71
C ALA A 228 25.89 8.31 -16.18
N THR A 229 24.66 8.41 -15.69
CA THR A 229 23.73 9.51 -16.03
C THR A 229 24.28 10.86 -15.57
N ALA A 230 24.83 10.96 -14.35
CA ALA A 230 25.45 12.19 -13.85
C ALA A 230 26.62 12.64 -14.74
N ARG A 231 27.48 11.72 -15.21
CA ARG A 231 28.55 12.06 -16.17
C ARG A 231 28.01 12.55 -17.51
N ALA A 232 26.95 11.91 -18.04
CA ALA A 232 26.28 12.35 -19.26
C ALA A 232 25.62 13.74 -19.10
N ALA A 233 25.07 14.04 -17.92
CA ALA A 233 24.53 15.36 -17.59
C ALA A 233 25.63 16.42 -17.44
N THR A 234 26.76 16.08 -16.80
CA THR A 234 27.93 16.97 -16.67
C THR A 234 28.54 17.32 -18.02
N ALA A 235 28.62 16.36 -18.95
CA ALA A 235 29.10 16.62 -20.33
C ALA A 235 28.21 17.62 -21.10
N LYS A 236 26.95 17.79 -20.70
CA LYS A 236 26.00 18.76 -21.25
C LYS A 236 25.77 19.99 -20.35
N ASN A 237 26.62 20.17 -19.32
CA ASN A 237 26.51 21.22 -18.31
C ASN A 237 25.11 21.33 -17.65
N SER A 238 24.52 20.19 -17.31
CA SER A 238 23.15 20.11 -16.78
C SER A 238 23.13 19.70 -15.29
N LEU A 239 22.41 20.48 -14.48
CA LEU A 239 22.18 20.29 -13.04
C LEU A 239 21.29 19.07 -12.73
N GLY A 240 20.52 18.59 -13.71
CA GLY A 240 19.70 17.38 -13.61
C GLY A 240 19.02 17.05 -14.93
N VAL A 241 18.49 15.84 -15.05
CA VAL A 241 17.76 15.36 -16.23
C VAL A 241 16.36 14.93 -15.82
N LEU A 242 15.36 15.24 -16.65
CA LEU A 242 14.03 14.65 -16.58
C LEU A 242 13.92 13.65 -17.71
N GLN A 243 13.90 12.36 -17.37
CA GLN A 243 13.80 11.28 -18.33
C GLN A 243 12.34 10.86 -18.47
N GLY A 244 11.74 11.18 -19.62
CA GLY A 244 10.47 10.61 -20.04
C GLY A 244 10.65 9.28 -20.78
N HIS A 245 9.56 8.79 -21.34
CA HIS A 245 9.52 7.62 -22.21
C HIS A 245 9.95 7.97 -23.65
N ARG A 246 9.61 9.18 -24.13
CA ARG A 246 9.89 9.61 -25.52
C ARG A 246 10.98 10.68 -25.62
N ALA A 247 11.18 11.51 -24.60
CA ALA A 247 12.12 12.62 -24.58
C ALA A 247 12.97 12.66 -23.30
N THR A 248 14.14 13.32 -23.37
CA THR A 248 15.00 13.56 -22.20
C THR A 248 15.33 15.04 -22.09
N PHE A 249 14.80 15.69 -21.05
CA PHE A 249 14.91 17.13 -20.85
C PHE A 249 16.03 17.48 -19.88
N GLN A 250 16.77 18.55 -20.19
CA GLN A 250 17.97 18.94 -19.43
C GLN A 250 17.67 20.19 -18.59
N ILE A 251 17.89 20.07 -17.28
CA ILE A 251 17.78 21.17 -16.32
C ILE A 251 19.13 21.87 -16.30
N THR A 252 19.32 22.91 -17.11
CA THR A 252 20.56 23.71 -17.15
C THR A 252 20.52 24.92 -16.21
N ARG A 253 19.31 25.42 -15.91
CA ARG A 253 19.07 26.62 -15.11
C ARG A 253 18.72 26.28 -13.66
N ARG A 254 19.10 27.16 -12.72
CA ARG A 254 18.70 27.06 -11.30
C ARG A 254 17.20 27.12 -11.09
N GLU A 255 16.49 27.84 -11.95
CA GLU A 255 15.03 27.84 -12.03
C GLU A 255 14.66 27.45 -13.47
N THR A 256 13.92 26.36 -13.61
CA THR A 256 13.55 25.75 -14.89
C THR A 256 12.04 25.64 -14.97
N VAL A 257 11.46 26.19 -16.03
CA VAL A 257 10.02 26.22 -16.28
C VAL A 257 9.58 24.97 -17.03
N LEU A 258 8.66 24.21 -16.43
CA LEU A 258 7.97 23.07 -17.01
C LEU A 258 6.61 23.50 -17.56
N GLY A 259 6.27 23.07 -18.78
CA GLY A 259 4.93 23.31 -19.30
C GLY A 259 4.75 22.84 -20.74
N ARG A 260 3.89 23.53 -21.47
CA ARG A 260 3.63 23.31 -22.89
C ARG A 260 4.03 24.58 -23.65
N SER A 261 5.07 24.51 -24.47
CA SER A 261 5.54 25.68 -25.22
C SER A 261 4.45 26.18 -26.19
N THR A 262 4.38 27.49 -26.35
CA THR A 262 3.49 28.18 -27.28
C THR A 262 4.19 29.44 -27.78
N GLU A 263 3.75 30.02 -28.90
CA GLU A 263 4.36 31.21 -29.48
C GLU A 263 4.46 32.37 -28.46
N ASP A 264 3.37 32.64 -27.73
CA ASP A 264 3.31 33.66 -26.66
C ASP A 264 4.21 33.36 -25.45
N GLN A 265 4.47 32.07 -25.18
CA GLN A 265 5.07 31.61 -23.92
C GLN A 265 5.97 30.41 -24.17
N LYS A 266 7.27 30.69 -24.29
CA LYS A 266 8.32 29.67 -24.27
C LYS A 266 8.57 29.19 -22.85
N VAL A 267 8.87 27.89 -22.72
CA VAL A 267 9.29 27.22 -21.49
C VAL A 267 10.65 26.57 -21.70
N ASP A 268 11.37 26.27 -20.62
CA ASP A 268 12.68 25.58 -20.70
C ASP A 268 12.53 24.09 -21.03
N VAL A 269 11.43 23.48 -20.58
CA VAL A 269 11.11 22.07 -20.75
C VAL A 269 9.70 21.95 -21.31
N ASP A 270 9.60 21.59 -22.59
CA ASP A 270 8.34 21.43 -23.29
C ASP A 270 7.83 20.00 -23.24
N LEU A 271 6.79 19.78 -22.44
CA LEU A 271 6.15 18.49 -22.27
C LEU A 271 5.33 18.05 -23.50
N ALA A 272 5.18 18.90 -24.52
CA ALA A 272 4.65 18.51 -25.83
C ALA A 272 5.54 17.53 -26.59
N GLU A 273 6.87 17.55 -26.36
CA GLU A 273 7.80 16.61 -27.01
C GLU A 273 7.60 15.18 -26.47
N GLU A 274 7.28 15.05 -25.19
CA GLU A 274 7.03 13.77 -24.53
C GLU A 274 5.73 13.12 -25.03
N GLY A 275 4.64 13.88 -25.18
CA GLY A 275 3.37 13.34 -25.64
C GLY A 275 2.21 14.33 -25.67
N ASN A 276 0.99 13.83 -25.45
CA ASN A 276 -0.23 14.63 -25.55
C ASN A 276 -0.36 15.66 -24.40
N ALA A 277 0.27 16.82 -24.58
CA ALA A 277 0.26 17.93 -23.64
C ALA A 277 -1.07 18.73 -23.59
N SER A 278 -2.18 18.24 -24.15
CA SER A 278 -3.50 18.90 -24.08
C SER A 278 -4.00 19.14 -22.63
N LYS A 279 -3.58 18.28 -21.70
CA LYS A 279 -3.90 18.37 -20.26
C LYS A 279 -2.88 19.19 -19.45
N VAL A 280 -1.78 19.62 -20.08
CA VAL A 280 -0.67 20.36 -19.48
C VAL A 280 -0.90 21.87 -19.67
N SER A 281 -0.49 22.67 -18.69
CA SER A 281 -0.59 24.15 -18.77
C SER A 281 0.61 24.72 -19.51
N ARG A 282 0.44 25.85 -20.22
CA ARG A 282 1.54 26.55 -20.91
C ARG A 282 2.75 26.74 -19.99
N GLN A 283 2.50 27.23 -18.79
CA GLN A 283 3.39 27.15 -17.65
C GLN A 283 2.69 26.30 -16.58
N HIS A 284 3.25 25.15 -16.22
CA HIS A 284 2.61 24.18 -15.33
C HIS A 284 3.35 24.02 -14.01
N ALA A 285 4.67 24.02 -14.02
CA ALA A 285 5.46 23.97 -12.79
C ALA A 285 6.81 24.67 -12.95
N PHE A 286 7.40 25.02 -11.82
CA PHE A 286 8.79 25.49 -11.72
C PHE A 286 9.59 24.49 -10.91
N ILE A 287 10.72 24.02 -11.44
CA ILE A 287 11.74 23.35 -10.64
C ILE A 287 12.78 24.40 -10.25
N LYS A 288 12.97 24.61 -8.94
CA LYS A 288 13.97 25.53 -8.41
C LYS A 288 14.99 24.81 -7.53
N LEU A 289 16.27 24.94 -7.87
CA LEU A 289 17.39 24.55 -7.02
C LEU A 289 17.53 25.55 -5.87
N ARG A 290 17.52 25.04 -4.64
CA ARG A 290 17.75 25.79 -3.41
C ARG A 290 19.25 25.87 -3.08
N TRP A 291 19.61 26.82 -2.22
CA TRP A 291 20.96 27.00 -1.69
C TRP A 291 21.50 25.79 -0.91
N ASN A 292 20.62 24.95 -0.35
CA ASN A 292 20.99 23.69 0.31
C ASN A 292 21.26 22.52 -0.67
N GLY A 293 21.21 22.77 -1.99
CA GLY A 293 21.36 21.75 -3.03
C GLY A 293 20.11 20.90 -3.30
N GLU A 294 18.97 21.22 -2.70
CA GLU A 294 17.70 20.53 -2.88
C GLU A 294 16.89 21.12 -4.03
N PHE A 295 16.23 20.28 -4.82
CA PHE A 295 15.29 20.74 -5.84
C PHE A 295 13.87 20.79 -5.25
N VAL A 296 13.18 21.90 -5.49
CA VAL A 296 11.77 22.09 -5.08
C VAL A 296 10.93 22.34 -6.33
N LEU A 297 9.90 21.51 -6.54
CA LEU A 297 8.89 21.73 -7.55
C LEU A 297 7.77 22.61 -6.96
N ARG A 298 7.40 23.67 -7.65
CA ARG A 298 6.19 24.46 -7.40
C ARG A 298 5.19 24.21 -8.53
N ASN A 299 4.00 23.73 -8.21
CA ASN A 299 2.91 23.66 -9.19
C ASN A 299 2.29 25.06 -9.34
N VAL A 300 2.03 25.48 -10.58
CA VAL A 300 1.27 26.68 -10.94
C VAL A 300 0.20 26.40 -12.02
N GLY A 301 0.13 25.16 -12.51
CA GLY A 301 -0.85 24.71 -13.47
C GLY A 301 -2.25 24.56 -12.86
N LYS A 302 -3.25 24.40 -13.72
CA LYS A 302 -4.65 24.20 -13.29
C LYS A 302 -4.91 22.79 -12.71
N ARG A 303 -4.12 21.79 -13.10
CA ARG A 303 -4.20 20.42 -12.58
C ARG A 303 -3.15 20.21 -11.50
N HIS A 304 -3.34 19.18 -10.67
CA HIS A 304 -2.29 18.69 -9.79
C HIS A 304 -1.09 18.14 -10.60
N VAL A 305 0.09 18.18 -9.97
CA VAL A 305 1.28 17.42 -10.39
C VAL A 305 1.43 16.28 -9.40
N TRP A 306 1.54 15.04 -9.84
CA TRP A 306 1.81 13.92 -8.93
C TRP A 306 3.31 13.75 -8.76
N ILE A 307 3.78 13.55 -7.53
CA ILE A 307 5.17 13.20 -7.22
C ILE A 307 5.12 11.95 -6.35
N ASN A 308 5.63 10.82 -6.85
CA ASN A 308 5.57 9.53 -6.15
C ASN A 308 4.15 9.18 -5.64
N ASN A 309 3.13 9.40 -6.49
CA ASN A 309 1.71 9.25 -6.17
C ASN A 309 1.15 10.19 -5.07
N VAL A 310 1.85 11.29 -4.75
CA VAL A 310 1.33 12.39 -3.91
C VAL A 310 0.94 13.58 -4.79
N ALA A 311 -0.33 14.03 -4.69
CA ALA A 311 -0.82 15.16 -5.47
C ALA A 311 -0.33 16.50 -4.91
N VAL A 312 0.37 17.28 -5.73
CA VAL A 312 0.76 18.67 -5.47
C VAL A 312 -0.27 19.59 -6.12
N GLU A 313 -1.12 20.20 -5.30
CA GLU A 313 -2.13 21.18 -5.75
C GLU A 313 -1.51 22.44 -6.37
N SER A 314 -2.30 23.19 -7.14
CA SER A 314 -1.85 24.47 -7.70
C SER A 314 -1.41 25.45 -6.61
N GLY A 315 -0.29 26.14 -6.82
CA GLY A 315 0.34 27.04 -5.86
C GLY A 315 1.21 26.35 -4.80
N ARG A 316 1.03 25.04 -4.54
CA ARG A 316 1.81 24.29 -3.55
C ARG A 316 3.23 23.97 -4.05
N ARG A 317 4.07 23.56 -3.11
CA ARG A 317 5.48 23.19 -3.32
C ARG A 317 5.74 21.81 -2.73
N ALA A 318 6.62 21.05 -3.36
CA ALA A 318 7.09 19.75 -2.90
C ALA A 318 8.59 19.60 -3.18
N SER A 319 9.31 18.87 -2.33
CA SER A 319 10.71 18.52 -2.57
C SER A 319 10.80 17.40 -3.62
N LEU A 320 11.82 17.50 -4.48
CA LEU A 320 12.16 16.48 -5.46
C LEU A 320 13.37 15.68 -4.98
N ALA A 321 13.10 14.48 -4.46
CA ALA A 321 14.14 13.53 -4.16
C ALA A 321 14.73 12.91 -5.46
N PRO A 322 15.96 12.39 -5.43
CA PRO A 322 16.50 11.64 -6.57
C PRO A 322 15.57 10.47 -6.94
N HIS A 323 15.33 10.26 -8.24
CA HIS A 323 14.44 9.23 -8.80
C HIS A 323 12.95 9.43 -8.49
N SER A 324 12.53 10.61 -8.02
CA SER A 324 11.12 10.95 -7.93
C SER A 324 10.44 10.83 -9.30
N LEU A 325 9.33 10.07 -9.36
CA LEU A 325 8.44 10.01 -10.50
C LEU A 325 7.50 11.22 -10.45
N ILE A 326 7.54 12.05 -11.49
CA ILE A 326 6.69 13.21 -11.68
C ILE A 326 5.66 12.87 -12.76
N GLU A 327 4.36 12.97 -12.45
CA GLU A 327 3.29 12.81 -13.44
C GLU A 327 2.52 14.12 -13.67
N VAL A 328 2.37 14.49 -14.94
CA VAL A 328 1.68 15.73 -15.36
C VAL A 328 0.76 15.43 -16.53
N GLY A 329 -0.57 15.52 -16.31
CA GLY A 329 -1.56 15.34 -17.38
C GLY A 329 -1.61 13.95 -18.01
N GLY A 330 -0.96 12.94 -17.42
CA GLY A 330 -0.78 11.59 -17.97
C GLY A 330 0.62 11.32 -18.54
N LEU A 331 1.49 12.33 -18.61
CA LEU A 331 2.91 12.17 -18.95
C LEU A 331 3.70 11.80 -17.70
N ARG A 332 4.65 10.86 -17.81
CA ARG A 332 5.49 10.35 -16.72
C ARG A 332 6.95 10.71 -16.94
N LEU A 333 7.60 11.31 -15.95
CA LEU A 333 9.00 11.75 -16.01
C LEU A 333 9.73 11.30 -14.74
N MET A 334 10.90 10.67 -14.89
CA MET A 334 11.80 10.38 -13.77
C MET A 334 12.80 11.51 -13.58
N PHE A 335 12.90 12.04 -12.36
CA PHE A 335 13.88 13.08 -12.02
C PHE A 335 15.23 12.51 -11.59
N LEU A 336 16.28 12.84 -12.35
CA LEU A 336 17.64 12.37 -12.15
C LEU A 336 18.58 13.57 -11.88
N PRO A 337 18.80 13.96 -10.62
CA PRO A 337 19.66 15.09 -10.27
C PRO A 337 21.15 14.78 -10.54
N ASN A 338 21.93 15.81 -10.88
CA ASN A 338 23.38 15.70 -11.02
C ASN A 338 24.10 16.26 -9.78
N PRO A 339 24.45 15.43 -8.78
CA PRO A 339 25.03 15.91 -7.53
C PRO A 339 26.41 16.56 -7.69
N THR A 340 27.12 16.31 -8.80
CA THR A 340 28.45 16.91 -9.03
C THR A 340 28.34 18.39 -9.39
N LEU A 341 27.52 18.74 -10.38
CA LEU A 341 27.30 20.14 -10.77
C LEU A 341 26.46 20.92 -9.75
N VAL A 342 25.52 20.27 -9.05
CA VAL A 342 24.77 20.91 -7.95
C VAL A 342 25.71 21.40 -6.85
N ARG A 343 26.67 20.57 -6.42
CA ARG A 343 27.70 20.92 -5.43
C ARG A 343 28.70 21.98 -5.92
N ALA A 344 28.99 22.00 -7.22
CA ALA A 344 29.87 23.00 -7.83
C ALA A 344 29.17 24.35 -8.04
N SER A 345 27.83 24.41 -8.05
CA SER A 345 27.11 25.67 -8.16
C SER A 345 27.11 26.43 -6.83
N GLU A 346 27.97 27.45 -6.72
CA GLU A 346 28.07 28.30 -5.51
C GLU A 346 26.71 28.90 -5.14
N PRO A 347 26.31 28.93 -3.85
CA PRO A 347 25.06 29.58 -3.43
C PRO A 347 25.08 31.07 -3.86
N GLU A 348 23.92 31.65 -4.18
CA GLU A 348 23.89 33.09 -4.50
C GLU A 348 24.42 33.91 -3.32
N PRO A 349 25.30 34.90 -3.56
CA PRO A 349 25.54 35.96 -2.59
C PRO A 349 24.25 36.76 -2.40
N PHE A 350 23.98 37.14 -1.15
CA PHE A 350 22.78 37.88 -0.73
C PHE A 350 22.72 39.31 -1.30
#